data_AF-A0A2E6VQC0-F1
#
_entry.id   AF-A0A2E6VQC0-F1
#
_cell.length_a   1.000
_cell.length_b   1.000
_cell.length_c   1.000
_cell.angle_alpha   90.00
_cell.angle_beta   90.00
_cell.angle_gamma   90.00
#
_symmetry.space_group_name_H-M   'P 1'
#
loop_
_entity.id
_entity.type
_entity.pdbx_description
1 polymer ?
#
loop_
_entity_poly.entity_id
_entity_poly.type
_entity_poly.pdbx_seq_one_letter_code
_entity_poly.pdbx_strand_id
1 'polypeptide(L)'
;MPNISNLVRSLANDGRFTLADAQKVMDTAKTPEEVAEVKKLMRDPGLAPLLAGDVQRRLANFVATSGVGGTGLGALPNGGQIFLKDGVFVSAPDAALPTTPQAYGESLYGAARIFSEPGQNPTAHMSQAEMRSVLERIKVGLTQCRAGQANPDYTDTQAAQQRSASATVLREMMAALKNSDGQGRLLQAEILQTLVGLAKEEKNPGLRDHMAFHLHALKETVQTDEQKATINGVFDAFAPLYPPYDQWFANGNRQLNVVCHTGSEFYKSEVETWLSEGYIKKEESPGQVVLEKKEKNPEGEEITIRLKMVKGARGTFDDMDDENTHIVAYSGHSGWGKNMPRELKNAPDANGPKKLMVINQCCGQGIINKVRDKYPNSELMTTRYSSYESEDHFALNTLLNGVVDKSCWESIHYNIAGEPWHNERNNYITPADEFTRIKTRDRDHDGKADILDRLYDFNTFDVQKDTDEAFQPQPASRRNEVLSGERVHTSSQIVNTTLGFSEYLDHMSRENAFIGGGFFEPQVGSPDSKKWCVWWNVKSPCLKCR
;
A
#
# COMPACT_ATOMS: atom_id res chain seq x y z
N MET A 1 10.37 -24.32 -45.50
CA MET A 1 9.23 -23.40 -45.63
C MET A 1 9.61 -22.35 -46.67
N PRO A 2 8.71 -21.94 -47.58
CA PRO A 2 9.03 -20.87 -48.52
C PRO A 2 9.28 -19.57 -47.75
N ASN A 3 10.50 -19.03 -47.78
CA ASN A 3 10.80 -17.68 -47.29
C ASN A 3 9.99 -16.67 -48.13
N ILE A 4 9.44 -15.61 -47.51
CA ILE A 4 8.58 -14.61 -48.17
C ILE A 4 9.26 -14.01 -49.40
N SER A 5 10.58 -13.85 -49.36
CA SER A 5 11.38 -13.40 -50.50
C SER A 5 11.29 -14.34 -51.71
N ASN A 6 11.24 -15.66 -51.48
CA ASN A 6 11.09 -16.65 -52.55
C ASN A 6 9.64 -16.69 -53.09
N LEU A 7 8.66 -16.50 -52.21
CA LEU A 7 7.25 -16.39 -52.62
C LEU A 7 7.03 -15.13 -53.48
N VAL A 8 7.62 -14.00 -53.12
CA VAL A 8 7.48 -12.79 -53.93
C VAL A 8 8.25 -12.89 -55.24
N ARG A 9 9.46 -13.45 -55.24
CA ARG A 9 10.20 -13.67 -56.48
C ARG A 9 9.47 -14.62 -57.43
N SER A 10 8.81 -15.66 -56.92
CA SER A 10 8.05 -16.57 -57.78
C SER A 10 6.77 -15.93 -58.34
N LEU A 11 6.14 -15.03 -57.58
CA LEU A 11 4.94 -14.29 -58.03
C LEU A 11 5.27 -13.11 -58.96
N ALA A 12 6.46 -12.53 -58.87
CA ALA A 12 6.88 -11.36 -59.67
C ALA A 12 7.44 -11.71 -61.07
N ASN A 13 7.66 -13.00 -61.38
CA ASN A 13 8.27 -13.45 -62.64
C ASN A 13 7.46 -13.07 -63.91
N ASP A 14 6.18 -12.72 -63.77
CA ASP A 14 5.31 -12.30 -64.88
C ASP A 14 5.26 -10.76 -65.04
N GLY A 15 6.11 -10.03 -64.31
CA GLY A 15 6.22 -8.57 -64.37
C GLY A 15 5.06 -7.81 -63.71
N ARG A 16 4.24 -8.49 -62.89
CA ARG A 16 3.11 -7.89 -62.18
C ARG A 16 3.00 -8.49 -60.78
N PHE A 17 2.86 -7.64 -59.77
CA PHE A 17 2.51 -8.05 -58.42
C PHE A 17 1.08 -7.58 -58.13
N THR A 18 0.14 -8.50 -58.04
CA THR A 18 -1.29 -8.19 -57.94
C THR A 18 -1.78 -8.09 -56.49
N LEU A 19 -3.01 -7.64 -56.28
CA LEU A 19 -3.67 -7.68 -54.97
C LEU A 19 -3.81 -9.11 -54.41
N ALA A 20 -3.99 -10.11 -55.28
CA ALA A 20 -4.05 -11.51 -54.86
C ALA A 20 -2.70 -12.00 -54.34
N ASP A 21 -1.60 -11.51 -54.94
CA ASP A 21 -0.24 -11.82 -54.50
C ASP A 21 0.10 -11.13 -53.19
N ALA A 22 -0.34 -9.87 -53.01
CA ALA A 22 -0.28 -9.18 -51.72
C ALA A 22 -1.02 -9.99 -50.64
N GLN A 23 -2.22 -10.50 -50.94
CA GLN A 23 -2.98 -11.30 -49.99
C GLN A 23 -2.24 -12.60 -49.61
N LYS A 24 -1.66 -13.32 -50.58
CA LYS A 24 -0.83 -14.51 -50.28
C LYS A 24 0.37 -14.20 -49.40
N VAL A 25 1.04 -13.06 -49.63
CA VAL A 25 2.17 -12.62 -48.79
C VAL A 25 1.71 -12.32 -47.37
N MET A 26 0.60 -11.60 -47.20
CA MET A 26 0.01 -11.31 -45.88
C MET A 26 -0.48 -12.57 -45.16
N ASP A 27 -1.05 -13.52 -45.90
CA ASP A 27 -1.50 -14.80 -45.36
C ASP A 27 -0.33 -15.68 -44.94
N THR A 28 0.85 -15.52 -45.56
CA THR A 28 2.07 -16.27 -45.26
C THR A 28 2.86 -15.64 -44.11
N ALA A 29 2.90 -14.31 -44.01
CA ALA A 29 3.65 -13.60 -42.97
C ALA A 29 2.94 -13.66 -41.61
N LYS A 30 3.35 -14.60 -40.76
CA LYS A 30 2.76 -14.86 -39.44
C LYS A 30 3.68 -14.45 -38.28
N THR A 31 4.98 -14.31 -38.50
CA THR A 31 5.93 -13.90 -37.44
C THR A 31 6.41 -12.45 -37.59
N PRO A 32 6.94 -11.82 -36.53
CA PRO A 32 7.54 -10.48 -36.61
C PRO A 32 8.68 -10.38 -37.63
N GLU A 33 9.51 -11.42 -37.74
CA GLU A 33 10.62 -11.49 -38.71
C GLU A 33 10.08 -11.50 -40.15
N GLU A 34 9.00 -12.25 -40.38
CA GLU A 34 8.30 -12.32 -41.66
C GLU A 34 7.61 -11.00 -42.02
N VAL A 35 6.97 -10.31 -41.07
CA VAL A 35 6.43 -8.96 -41.28
C VAL A 35 7.55 -7.95 -41.58
N ALA A 36 8.70 -8.08 -40.93
CA ALA A 36 9.88 -7.27 -41.24
C ALA A 36 10.43 -7.56 -42.65
N GLU A 37 10.35 -8.80 -43.15
CA GLU A 37 10.66 -9.13 -44.54
C GLU A 37 9.68 -8.46 -45.51
N VAL A 38 8.38 -8.44 -45.23
CA VAL A 38 7.38 -7.69 -46.04
C VAL A 38 7.72 -6.20 -46.07
N LYS A 39 8.12 -5.61 -44.94
CA LYS A 39 8.54 -4.20 -44.85
C LYS A 39 9.80 -3.92 -45.67
N LYS A 40 10.77 -4.84 -45.69
CA LYS A 40 11.98 -4.73 -46.54
C LYS A 40 11.62 -4.80 -48.01
N LEU A 41 10.69 -5.69 -48.37
CA LEU A 41 10.25 -5.90 -49.74
C LEU A 41 9.63 -4.65 -50.38
N MET A 42 8.81 -3.93 -49.61
CA MET A 42 8.21 -2.66 -50.07
C MET A 42 9.24 -1.56 -50.34
N ARG A 43 10.47 -1.72 -49.86
CA ARG A 43 11.59 -0.79 -50.04
C ARG A 43 12.65 -1.32 -50.99
N ASP A 44 12.48 -2.53 -51.51
CA ASP A 44 13.42 -3.14 -52.44
C ASP A 44 13.37 -2.38 -53.78
N PRO A 45 14.50 -1.85 -54.28
CA PRO A 45 14.50 -0.99 -55.47
C PRO A 45 14.13 -1.73 -56.77
N GLY A 46 14.24 -3.06 -56.81
CA GLY A 46 13.82 -3.88 -57.96
C GLY A 46 12.34 -4.27 -57.93
N LEU A 47 11.74 -4.36 -56.74
CA LEU A 47 10.35 -4.79 -56.57
C LEU A 47 9.38 -3.62 -56.32
N ALA A 48 9.79 -2.57 -55.63
CA ALA A 48 8.94 -1.42 -55.31
C ALA A 48 8.28 -0.78 -56.56
N PRO A 49 8.96 -0.64 -57.72
CA PRO A 49 8.34 -0.12 -58.94
C PRO A 49 7.26 -1.04 -59.54
N LEU A 50 7.25 -2.34 -59.16
CA LEU A 50 6.30 -3.34 -59.66
C LEU A 50 5.03 -3.42 -58.81
N LEU A 51 5.00 -2.77 -57.64
CA LEU A 51 3.85 -2.71 -56.75
C LEU A 51 2.90 -1.60 -57.23
N ALA A 52 1.69 -1.96 -57.64
CA ALA A 52 0.64 -0.98 -57.88
C ALA A 52 0.30 -0.20 -56.60
N GLY A 53 -0.21 1.03 -56.72
CA GLY A 53 -0.42 1.91 -55.57
C GLY A 53 -1.40 1.38 -54.52
N ASP A 54 -2.37 0.57 -54.92
CA ASP A 54 -3.33 -0.13 -54.05
C ASP A 54 -2.69 -1.34 -53.32
N VAL A 55 -1.85 -2.10 -54.02
CA VAL A 55 -1.01 -3.16 -53.45
C VAL A 55 -0.06 -2.59 -52.40
N GLN A 56 0.65 -1.51 -52.73
CA GLN A 56 1.58 -0.84 -51.82
C GLN A 56 0.86 -0.33 -50.57
N ARG A 57 -0.34 0.26 -50.73
CA ARG A 57 -1.17 0.71 -49.60
C ARG A 57 -1.63 -0.44 -48.73
N ARG A 58 -2.01 -1.58 -49.32
CA ARG A 58 -2.48 -2.75 -48.58
C ARG A 58 -1.36 -3.43 -47.80
N LEU A 59 -0.18 -3.58 -48.39
CA LEU A 59 1.01 -4.07 -47.69
C LEU A 59 1.49 -3.07 -46.61
N ALA A 60 1.39 -1.76 -46.86
CA ALA A 60 1.69 -0.74 -45.86
C ALA A 60 0.76 -0.85 -44.65
N ASN A 61 -0.55 -0.99 -44.90
CA ASN A 61 -1.54 -1.19 -43.85
C ASN A 61 -1.27 -2.49 -43.10
N PHE A 62 -0.98 -3.60 -43.79
CA PHE A 62 -0.61 -4.85 -43.15
C PHE A 62 0.65 -4.72 -42.30
N VAL A 63 1.73 -4.11 -42.78
CA VAL A 63 2.93 -3.89 -41.97
C VAL A 63 2.63 -2.98 -40.77
N ALA A 64 1.75 -1.98 -40.94
CA ALA A 64 1.33 -1.09 -39.87
C ALA A 64 0.40 -1.78 -38.85
N THR A 65 -0.43 -2.73 -39.25
CA THR A 65 -1.37 -3.44 -38.35
C THR A 65 -0.81 -4.74 -37.79
N SER A 66 0.04 -5.43 -38.54
CA SER A 66 0.72 -6.67 -38.16
C SER A 66 2.04 -6.41 -37.44
N GLY A 67 2.62 -5.21 -37.58
CA GLY A 67 3.57 -4.63 -36.63
C GLY A 67 2.90 -4.10 -35.36
N VAL A 68 1.56 -4.07 -35.32
CA VAL A 68 0.71 -3.85 -34.13
C VAL A 68 -0.01 -5.17 -33.80
N GLY A 69 0.69 -6.30 -33.97
CA GLY A 69 0.42 -7.42 -33.07
C GLY A 69 0.74 -6.86 -31.69
N GLY A 70 -0.29 -6.54 -30.90
CA GLY A 70 -0.13 -5.85 -29.63
C GLY A 70 1.05 -6.46 -28.90
N THR A 71 1.97 -5.64 -28.42
CA THR A 71 3.16 -6.17 -27.78
C THR A 71 2.69 -7.00 -26.59
N GLY A 72 2.93 -8.31 -26.63
CA GLY A 72 2.60 -9.19 -25.51
C GLY A 72 3.34 -8.66 -24.28
N LEU A 73 2.59 -8.21 -23.28
CA LEU A 73 3.16 -7.54 -22.11
C LEU A 73 3.56 -8.54 -21.02
N GLY A 74 3.09 -9.78 -21.13
CA GLY A 74 3.32 -10.85 -20.18
C GLY A 74 2.15 -11.83 -20.17
N ALA A 75 2.26 -12.84 -19.30
CA ALA A 75 1.18 -13.77 -18.99
C ALA A 75 0.83 -13.67 -17.50
N LEU A 76 -0.47 -13.74 -17.21
CA LEU A 76 -1.02 -13.98 -15.89
C LEU A 76 -0.64 -15.41 -15.43
N PRO A 77 -0.69 -15.67 -14.11
CA PRO A 77 -0.47 -17.02 -13.56
C PRO A 77 -1.27 -18.13 -14.21
N ASN A 78 -2.53 -17.85 -14.55
CA ASN A 78 -3.44 -18.77 -15.23
C ASN A 78 -3.15 -18.95 -16.74
N GLY A 79 -2.06 -18.35 -17.24
CA GLY A 79 -1.64 -18.40 -18.64
C GLY A 79 -2.32 -17.36 -19.54
N GLY A 80 -3.25 -16.55 -19.02
CA GLY A 80 -3.90 -15.47 -19.77
C GLY A 80 -2.89 -14.40 -20.20
N GLN A 81 -2.90 -13.98 -21.46
CA GLN A 81 -1.99 -12.95 -21.97
C GLN A 81 -2.67 -11.58 -22.00
N ILE A 82 -1.88 -10.51 -21.82
CA ILE A 82 -2.34 -9.14 -22.02
C ILE A 82 -1.54 -8.50 -23.14
N PHE A 83 -2.25 -7.83 -24.03
CA PHE A 83 -1.74 -7.11 -25.17
C PHE A 83 -2.10 -5.63 -25.07
N LEU A 84 -1.34 -4.78 -25.73
CA LEU A 84 -1.63 -3.35 -25.83
C LEU A 84 -2.17 -2.98 -27.22
N LYS A 85 -3.31 -2.28 -27.26
CA LYS A 85 -3.96 -1.80 -28.48
C LYS A 85 -4.51 -0.40 -28.27
N ASP A 86 -3.99 0.59 -29.01
CA ASP A 86 -4.41 2.00 -28.94
C ASP A 86 -4.42 2.60 -27.51
N GLY A 87 -3.43 2.21 -26.70
CA GLY A 87 -3.30 2.61 -25.30
C GLY A 87 -4.22 1.86 -24.33
N VAL A 88 -4.95 0.84 -24.80
CA VAL A 88 -5.86 0.03 -24.00
C VAL A 88 -5.35 -1.40 -23.92
N PHE A 89 -5.44 -1.99 -22.74
CA PHE A 89 -5.05 -3.38 -22.52
C PHE A 89 -6.17 -4.31 -22.99
N VAL A 90 -5.83 -5.42 -23.64
CA VAL A 90 -6.80 -6.40 -24.15
C VAL A 90 -6.29 -7.83 -23.96
N SER A 91 -7.19 -8.81 -23.88
CA SER A 91 -6.86 -10.21 -23.60
C SER A 91 -6.38 -11.02 -24.81
N ALA A 92 -6.57 -10.49 -26.02
CA ALA A 92 -6.08 -11.09 -27.27
C ALA A 92 -5.71 -9.98 -28.28
N PRO A 93 -4.77 -10.22 -29.22
CA PRO A 93 -4.36 -9.21 -30.19
C PRO A 93 -5.51 -8.69 -31.07
N ASP A 94 -6.46 -9.59 -31.39
CA ASP A 94 -7.63 -9.33 -32.23
C ASP A 94 -8.88 -8.92 -31.43
N ALA A 95 -8.80 -8.89 -30.10
CA ALA A 95 -9.92 -8.48 -29.26
C ALA A 95 -10.41 -7.06 -29.60
N ALA A 96 -11.73 -6.88 -29.51
CA ALA A 96 -12.34 -5.57 -29.60
C ALA A 96 -11.90 -4.69 -28.43
N LEU A 97 -11.79 -3.38 -28.66
CA LEU A 97 -11.56 -2.44 -27.57
C LEU A 97 -12.79 -2.43 -26.64
N PRO A 98 -12.61 -2.33 -25.31
CA PRO A 98 -13.71 -2.21 -24.37
C PRO A 98 -14.56 -0.98 -24.71
N THR A 99 -15.88 -1.18 -24.79
CA THR A 99 -16.86 -0.15 -25.16
C THR A 99 -17.64 0.38 -23.97
N THR A 100 -17.53 -0.27 -22.81
CA THR A 100 -18.17 0.14 -21.55
C THR A 100 -17.11 0.50 -20.52
N PRO A 101 -17.43 1.37 -19.53
CA PRO A 101 -16.54 1.63 -18.41
C PRO A 101 -16.14 0.32 -17.71
N GLN A 102 -17.10 -0.54 -17.38
CA GLN A 102 -16.82 -1.80 -16.70
C GLN A 102 -15.80 -2.67 -17.46
N ALA A 103 -15.99 -2.90 -18.76
CA ALA A 103 -15.06 -3.68 -19.57
C ALA A 103 -13.66 -3.03 -19.64
N TYR A 104 -13.59 -1.70 -19.66
CA TYR A 104 -12.32 -0.98 -19.57
C TYR A 104 -11.66 -1.21 -18.20
N GLY A 105 -12.42 -1.12 -17.11
CA GLY A 105 -11.97 -1.40 -15.75
C GLY A 105 -11.41 -2.81 -15.60
N GLU A 106 -12.13 -3.83 -16.10
CA GLU A 106 -11.72 -5.23 -16.12
C GLU A 106 -10.39 -5.42 -16.88
N SER A 107 -10.30 -4.84 -18.08
CA SER A 107 -9.09 -4.92 -18.90
C SER A 107 -7.86 -4.27 -18.24
N LEU A 108 -8.07 -3.12 -17.59
CA LEU A 108 -7.01 -2.39 -16.89
C LEU A 108 -6.58 -3.12 -15.61
N TYR A 109 -7.53 -3.69 -14.88
CA TYR A 109 -7.25 -4.52 -13.71
C TYR A 109 -6.44 -5.77 -14.10
N GLY A 110 -6.82 -6.47 -15.18
CA GLY A 110 -6.05 -7.61 -15.71
C GLY A 110 -4.60 -7.22 -16.06
N ALA A 111 -4.39 -6.05 -16.66
CA ALA A 111 -3.05 -5.53 -16.90
C ALA A 111 -2.31 -5.18 -15.59
N ALA A 112 -2.97 -4.50 -14.66
CA ALA A 112 -2.38 -4.11 -13.39
C ALA A 112 -1.88 -5.32 -12.58
N ARG A 113 -2.58 -6.46 -12.65
CA ARG A 113 -2.12 -7.72 -12.06
C ARG A 113 -0.77 -8.18 -12.61
N ILE A 114 -0.55 -8.09 -13.92
CA ILE A 114 0.77 -8.40 -14.53
C ILE A 114 1.82 -7.36 -14.10
N PHE A 115 1.46 -6.08 -14.07
CA PHE A 115 2.36 -5.01 -13.63
C PHE A 115 2.77 -5.14 -12.16
N SER A 116 1.89 -5.68 -11.31
CA SER A 116 2.19 -5.96 -9.90
C SER A 116 3.04 -7.21 -9.68
N GLU A 117 3.18 -8.07 -10.69
CA GLU A 117 3.83 -9.37 -10.55
C GLU A 117 5.37 -9.22 -10.48
N PRO A 118 6.02 -9.71 -9.40
CA PRO A 118 7.48 -9.69 -9.30
C PRO A 118 8.16 -10.41 -10.47
N GLY A 119 9.16 -9.75 -11.06
CA GLY A 119 9.92 -10.31 -12.19
C GLY A 119 9.26 -10.12 -13.56
N GLN A 120 7.98 -9.72 -13.60
CA GLN A 120 7.40 -9.17 -14.82
C GLN A 120 7.86 -7.72 -15.01
N ASN A 121 8.12 -7.33 -16.25
CA ASN A 121 8.38 -5.93 -16.59
C ASN A 121 7.65 -5.57 -17.90
N PRO A 122 6.31 -5.46 -17.86
CA PRO A 122 5.51 -5.07 -19.02
C PRO A 122 6.01 -3.80 -19.69
N THR A 123 6.48 -2.84 -18.90
CA THR A 123 6.98 -1.55 -19.39
C THR A 123 8.25 -1.64 -20.21
N ALA A 124 9.07 -2.70 -20.05
CA ALA A 124 10.23 -2.94 -20.91
C ALA A 124 9.84 -3.22 -22.37
N HIS A 125 8.58 -3.60 -22.60
CA HIS A 125 8.03 -3.90 -23.91
C HIS A 125 7.23 -2.72 -24.50
N MET A 126 7.20 -1.57 -23.83
CA MET A 126 6.44 -0.39 -24.26
C MET A 126 7.38 0.72 -24.72
N SER A 127 7.10 1.30 -25.88
CA SER A 127 7.69 2.56 -26.32
C SER A 127 7.13 3.75 -25.54
N GLN A 128 7.83 4.90 -25.57
CA GLN A 128 7.32 6.14 -24.97
C GLN A 128 5.98 6.59 -25.58
N ALA A 129 5.75 6.32 -26.87
CA ALA A 129 4.49 6.65 -27.54
C ALA A 129 3.33 5.76 -27.06
N GLU A 130 3.60 4.48 -26.82
CA GLU A 130 2.64 3.55 -26.20
C GLU A 130 2.33 3.94 -24.76
N MET A 131 3.36 4.24 -23.95
CA MET A 131 3.20 4.77 -22.60
C MET A 131 2.38 6.07 -22.57
N ARG A 132 2.61 6.98 -23.51
CA ARG A 132 1.81 8.20 -23.68
C ARG A 132 0.34 7.84 -23.92
N SER A 133 0.09 6.93 -24.86
CA SER A 133 -1.27 6.48 -25.19
C SER A 133 -1.97 5.82 -24.00
N VAL A 134 -1.26 5.01 -23.21
CA VAL A 134 -1.78 4.41 -21.98
C VAL A 134 -2.15 5.47 -20.96
N LEU A 135 -1.29 6.47 -20.70
CA LEU A 135 -1.60 7.56 -19.77
C LEU A 135 -2.86 8.33 -20.21
N GLU A 136 -2.99 8.65 -21.50
CA GLU A 136 -4.20 9.34 -21.99
C GLU A 136 -5.47 8.50 -21.80
N ARG A 137 -5.41 7.19 -22.08
CA ARG A 137 -6.54 6.28 -21.83
C ARG A 137 -6.88 6.16 -20.35
N ILE A 138 -5.88 6.04 -19.48
CA ILE A 138 -6.06 6.00 -18.03
C ILE A 138 -6.72 7.31 -17.56
N LYS A 139 -6.26 8.47 -18.01
CA LYS A 139 -6.89 9.76 -17.67
C LYS A 139 -8.36 9.82 -18.06
N VAL A 140 -8.72 9.32 -19.26
CA VAL A 140 -10.13 9.19 -19.66
C VAL A 140 -10.88 8.25 -18.73
N GLY A 141 -10.34 7.07 -18.43
CA GLY A 141 -10.96 6.12 -17.50
C GLY A 141 -11.18 6.71 -16.10
N LEU A 142 -10.21 7.46 -15.58
CA LEU A 142 -10.28 8.13 -14.28
C LEU A 142 -11.38 9.19 -14.20
N THR A 143 -11.82 9.76 -15.33
CA THR A 143 -13.01 10.64 -15.33
C THR A 143 -14.30 9.90 -15.02
N GLN A 144 -14.34 8.59 -15.25
CA GLN A 144 -15.51 7.72 -15.03
C GLN A 144 -15.53 7.09 -13.64
N CYS A 145 -14.41 7.12 -12.91
CA CYS A 145 -14.30 6.50 -11.59
C CYS A 145 -13.70 7.44 -10.55
N ARG A 146 -13.99 8.75 -10.65
CA ARG A 146 -13.51 9.73 -9.66
C ARG A 146 -14.00 9.37 -8.25
N ALA A 147 -13.15 9.60 -7.26
CA ALA A 147 -13.49 9.29 -5.87
C ALA A 147 -14.71 10.13 -5.41
N GLY A 148 -15.77 9.45 -4.97
CA GLY A 148 -17.04 10.08 -4.58
C GLY A 148 -17.94 10.52 -5.74
N GLN A 149 -17.56 10.28 -7.00
CA GLN A 149 -18.31 10.66 -8.21
C GLN A 149 -18.11 9.61 -9.31
N ALA A 150 -18.36 8.34 -9.01
CA ALA A 150 -18.27 7.27 -9.99
C ALA A 150 -19.42 7.34 -11.01
N ASN A 151 -19.16 6.87 -12.23
CA ASN A 151 -20.18 6.62 -13.25
C ASN A 151 -21.22 5.62 -12.67
N PRO A 152 -22.53 5.81 -12.91
CA PRO A 152 -23.58 4.90 -12.45
C PRO A 152 -23.37 3.41 -12.81
N ASP A 153 -22.61 3.13 -13.86
CA ASP A 153 -22.26 1.77 -14.29
C ASP A 153 -21.22 1.09 -13.39
N TYR A 154 -20.61 1.83 -12.46
CA TYR A 154 -19.70 1.29 -11.44
C TYR A 154 -20.38 1.20 -10.07
N THR A 155 -20.08 0.13 -9.35
CA THR A 155 -20.12 0.18 -7.88
C THR A 155 -18.95 1.02 -7.35
N ASP A 156 -19.10 1.60 -6.16
CA ASP A 156 -18.01 2.37 -5.51
C ASP A 156 -16.71 1.56 -5.43
N THR A 157 -16.84 0.26 -5.17
CA THR A 157 -15.70 -0.66 -5.06
C THR A 157 -15.04 -0.92 -6.42
N GLN A 158 -15.80 -1.11 -7.50
CA GLN A 158 -15.22 -1.26 -8.85
C GLN A 158 -14.53 0.04 -9.31
N ALA A 159 -15.11 1.19 -8.97
CA ALA A 159 -14.47 2.47 -9.24
C ALA A 159 -13.14 2.60 -8.47
N ALA A 160 -13.10 2.19 -7.19
CA ALA A 160 -11.87 2.13 -6.41
C ALA A 160 -10.84 1.15 -7.00
N GLN A 161 -11.28 -0.03 -7.45
CA GLN A 161 -10.41 -1.01 -8.10
C GLN A 161 -9.77 -0.46 -9.37
N GLN A 162 -10.53 0.27 -10.20
CA GLN A 162 -9.97 0.88 -11.40
C GLN A 162 -8.95 1.98 -11.05
N ARG A 163 -9.19 2.78 -10.01
CA ARG A 163 -8.20 3.77 -9.52
C ARG A 163 -6.94 3.09 -9.00
N SER A 164 -7.08 1.99 -8.27
CA SER A 164 -5.97 1.13 -7.84
C SER A 164 -5.16 0.59 -9.03
N ALA A 165 -5.83 -0.04 -9.99
CA ALA A 165 -5.21 -0.58 -11.21
C ALA A 165 -4.50 0.52 -12.03
N SER A 166 -5.11 1.70 -12.14
CA SER A 166 -4.52 2.87 -12.77
C SER A 166 -3.22 3.28 -12.07
N ALA A 167 -3.25 3.39 -10.74
CA ALA A 167 -2.08 3.78 -9.95
C ALA A 167 -0.94 2.75 -10.12
N THR A 168 -1.24 1.45 -10.10
CA THR A 168 -0.25 0.38 -10.32
C THR A 168 0.43 0.48 -11.68
N VAL A 169 -0.34 0.63 -12.77
CA VAL A 169 0.20 0.74 -14.13
C VAL A 169 1.05 2.01 -14.28
N LEU A 170 0.52 3.16 -13.82
CA LEU A 170 1.22 4.44 -13.87
C LEU A 170 2.52 4.43 -13.06
N ARG A 171 2.52 3.77 -11.91
CA ARG A 171 3.71 3.61 -11.06
C ARG A 171 4.84 2.92 -11.81
N GLU A 172 4.59 1.78 -12.43
CA GLU A 172 5.64 1.06 -13.17
C GLU A 172 6.10 1.84 -14.40
N MET A 173 5.17 2.52 -15.11
CA MET A 173 5.55 3.41 -16.22
C MET A 173 6.47 4.55 -15.75
N MET A 174 6.18 5.15 -14.59
CA MET A 174 7.03 6.21 -14.01
C MET A 174 8.43 5.68 -13.68
N ALA A 175 8.50 4.46 -13.12
CA ALA A 175 9.76 3.81 -12.78
C ALA A 175 10.58 3.46 -14.03
N ALA A 176 9.93 2.97 -15.10
CA ALA A 176 10.57 2.65 -16.37
C ALA A 176 11.16 3.88 -17.08
N LEU A 177 10.58 5.07 -16.84
CA LEU A 177 11.08 6.34 -17.37
C LEU A 177 12.23 6.95 -16.56
N LYS A 178 12.74 6.27 -15.53
CA LYS A 178 13.91 6.71 -14.76
C LYS A 178 15.08 7.06 -15.69
N ASN A 179 15.69 8.22 -15.44
CA ASN A 179 16.79 8.78 -16.25
C ASN A 179 16.44 9.13 -17.71
N SER A 180 15.17 9.10 -18.10
CA SER A 180 14.77 9.58 -19.43
C SER A 180 15.03 11.08 -19.58
N ASP A 181 15.35 11.52 -20.79
CA ASP A 181 15.49 12.91 -21.18
C ASP A 181 14.32 13.36 -22.09
N GLY A 182 14.35 14.62 -22.52
CA GLY A 182 13.41 15.18 -23.49
C GLY A 182 11.94 14.85 -23.20
N GLN A 183 11.29 14.17 -24.16
CA GLN A 183 9.88 13.77 -24.07
C GLN A 183 9.61 12.73 -22.98
N GLY A 184 10.55 11.81 -22.72
CA GLY A 184 10.41 10.83 -21.64
C GLY A 184 10.35 11.48 -20.27
N ARG A 185 11.14 12.54 -20.04
CA ARG A 185 11.09 13.33 -18.79
C ARG A 185 9.76 14.06 -18.63
N LEU A 186 9.23 14.66 -19.71
CA LEU A 186 7.93 15.32 -19.68
C LEU A 186 6.80 14.33 -19.39
N LEU A 187 6.84 13.16 -20.03
CA LEU A 187 5.90 12.07 -19.78
C LEU A 187 5.98 11.60 -18.31
N GLN A 188 7.18 11.42 -17.76
CA GLN A 188 7.37 11.04 -16.35
C GLN A 188 6.75 12.08 -15.40
N ALA A 189 6.94 13.37 -15.67
CA ALA A 189 6.36 14.44 -14.86
C ALA A 189 4.81 14.44 -14.90
N GLU A 190 4.22 14.15 -16.06
CA GLU A 190 2.76 14.07 -16.22
C GLU A 190 2.16 12.84 -15.53
N ILE A 191 2.86 11.70 -15.58
CA ILE A 191 2.51 10.50 -14.82
C ILE A 191 2.56 10.79 -13.32
N LEU A 192 3.65 11.42 -12.84
CA LEU A 192 3.79 11.82 -11.44
C LEU A 192 2.63 12.71 -10.99
N GLN A 193 2.29 13.74 -11.77
CA GLN A 193 1.17 14.63 -11.45
C GLN A 193 -0.15 13.85 -11.32
N THR A 194 -0.36 12.87 -12.19
CA THR A 194 -1.56 12.02 -12.17
C THR A 194 -1.59 11.13 -10.91
N LEU A 195 -0.46 10.49 -10.56
CA LEU A 195 -0.34 9.68 -9.34
C LEU A 195 -0.54 10.51 -8.05
N VAL A 196 0.06 11.70 -8.00
CA VAL A 196 -0.12 12.65 -6.89
C VAL A 196 -1.58 13.07 -6.77
N GLY A 197 -2.24 13.36 -7.89
CA GLY A 197 -3.67 13.69 -7.92
C GLY A 197 -4.52 12.55 -7.35
N LEU A 198 -4.30 11.32 -7.82
CA LEU A 198 -4.98 10.13 -7.31
C LEU A 198 -4.82 9.97 -5.80
N ALA A 199 -3.59 10.00 -5.31
CA ALA A 199 -3.32 9.84 -3.87
C ALA A 199 -3.93 10.97 -3.02
N LYS A 200 -4.00 12.21 -3.52
CA LYS A 200 -4.58 13.34 -2.76
C LYS A 200 -6.11 13.34 -2.77
N GLU A 201 -6.73 12.92 -3.87
CA GLU A 201 -8.17 12.96 -4.05
C GLU A 201 -8.88 11.70 -3.54
N GLU A 202 -8.16 10.60 -3.37
CA GLU A 202 -8.71 9.31 -2.94
C GLU A 202 -9.45 9.42 -1.60
N LYS A 203 -10.65 8.83 -1.56
CA LYS A 203 -11.55 8.83 -0.40
C LYS A 203 -11.50 7.52 0.36
N ASN A 204 -11.16 6.41 -0.29
CA ASN A 204 -10.86 5.16 0.39
C ASN A 204 -9.51 5.28 1.11
N PRO A 205 -9.45 5.26 2.45
CA PRO A 205 -8.22 5.54 3.16
C PRO A 205 -7.13 4.47 2.96
N GLY A 206 -7.53 3.20 2.81
CA GLY A 206 -6.59 2.10 2.59
C GLY A 206 -5.86 2.25 1.25
N LEU A 207 -6.63 2.52 0.19
CA LEU A 207 -6.10 2.77 -1.15
C LEU A 207 -5.27 4.06 -1.20
N ARG A 208 -5.73 5.13 -0.55
CA ARG A 208 -4.99 6.40 -0.44
C ARG A 208 -3.60 6.19 0.17
N ASP A 209 -3.57 5.50 1.31
CA ASP A 209 -2.35 5.17 2.04
C ASP A 209 -1.41 4.30 1.18
N HIS A 210 -1.95 3.29 0.49
CA HIS A 210 -1.21 2.41 -0.42
C HIS A 210 -0.55 3.19 -1.56
N MET A 211 -1.31 4.04 -2.26
CA MET A 211 -0.80 4.90 -3.33
C MET A 211 0.32 5.83 -2.82
N ALA A 212 0.12 6.49 -1.67
CA ALA A 212 1.11 7.40 -1.08
C ALA A 212 2.43 6.68 -0.75
N PHE A 213 2.34 5.48 -0.16
CA PHE A 213 3.51 4.66 0.15
C PHE A 213 4.30 4.28 -1.10
N HIS A 214 3.63 3.70 -2.10
CA HIS A 214 4.32 3.25 -3.30
C HIS A 214 4.85 4.39 -4.16
N LEU A 215 4.19 5.55 -4.13
CA LEU A 215 4.70 6.76 -4.76
C LEU A 215 6.01 7.22 -4.09
N HIS A 216 6.06 7.21 -2.75
CA HIS A 216 7.28 7.55 -2.01
C HIS A 216 8.43 6.59 -2.29
N ALA A 217 8.15 5.28 -2.45
CA ALA A 217 9.17 4.30 -2.84
C ALA A 217 9.82 4.60 -4.20
N LEU A 218 9.16 5.38 -5.07
CA LEU A 218 9.70 5.81 -6.37
C LEU A 218 10.35 7.20 -6.34
N LYS A 219 10.50 7.85 -5.19
CA LYS A 219 11.08 9.19 -5.08
C LYS A 219 12.45 9.33 -5.74
N GLU A 220 13.29 8.31 -5.68
CA GLU A 220 14.62 8.35 -6.32
C GLU A 220 14.60 8.06 -7.84
N THR A 221 13.41 7.93 -8.44
CA THR A 221 13.25 7.80 -9.90
C THR A 221 13.02 9.14 -10.60
N VAL A 222 12.62 10.18 -9.87
CA VAL A 222 12.40 11.54 -10.39
C VAL A 222 13.66 12.38 -10.23
N GLN A 223 13.85 13.36 -11.12
CA GLN A 223 15.14 14.07 -11.25
C GLN A 223 15.22 15.34 -10.40
N THR A 224 14.09 16.01 -10.16
CA THR A 224 14.09 17.37 -9.57
C THR A 224 13.70 17.34 -8.10
N ASP A 225 14.27 18.26 -7.32
CA ASP A 225 13.96 18.38 -5.89
C ASP A 225 12.50 18.80 -5.66
N GLU A 226 11.92 19.57 -6.58
CA GLU A 226 10.50 19.96 -6.54
C GLU A 226 9.57 18.75 -6.68
N GLN A 227 9.92 17.79 -7.56
CA GLN A 227 9.17 16.53 -7.70
C GLN A 227 9.34 15.67 -6.45
N LYS A 228 10.56 15.57 -5.90
CA LYS A 228 10.81 14.83 -4.65
C LYS A 228 10.03 15.44 -3.48
N ALA A 229 9.99 16.76 -3.37
CA ALA A 229 9.21 17.48 -2.37
C ALA A 229 7.70 17.25 -2.54
N THR A 230 7.21 17.19 -3.79
CA THR A 230 5.81 16.86 -4.08
C THR A 230 5.46 15.45 -3.60
N ILE A 231 6.34 14.47 -3.82
CA ILE A 231 6.18 13.10 -3.34
C ILE A 231 6.21 13.05 -1.81
N ASN A 232 7.18 13.70 -1.16
CA ASN A 232 7.26 13.80 0.30
C ASN A 232 5.98 14.38 0.87
N GLY A 233 5.44 15.47 0.31
CA GLY A 233 4.21 16.09 0.82
C GLY A 233 2.96 15.20 0.72
N VAL A 234 2.91 14.25 -0.23
CA VAL A 234 1.87 13.21 -0.26
C VAL A 234 2.11 12.17 0.83
N PHE A 235 3.37 11.76 1.02
CA PHE A 235 3.76 10.80 2.03
C PHE A 235 3.53 11.31 3.46
N ASP A 236 3.84 12.58 3.73
CA ASP A 236 3.66 13.23 5.05
C ASP A 236 2.17 13.25 5.47
N ALA A 237 1.24 13.25 4.52
CA ALA A 237 -0.19 13.12 4.83
C ALA A 237 -0.58 11.69 5.27
N PHE A 238 0.12 10.69 4.72
CA PHE A 238 -0.06 9.28 5.04
C PHE A 238 0.62 8.88 6.36
N ALA A 239 1.87 9.28 6.51
CA ALA A 239 2.72 9.00 7.65
C ALA A 239 3.29 10.33 8.18
N PRO A 240 2.47 11.09 8.94
CA PRO A 240 2.91 12.38 9.44
C PRO A 240 4.08 12.20 10.40
N LEU A 241 5.00 13.16 10.35
CA LEU A 241 6.19 13.18 11.21
C LEU A 241 5.88 13.61 12.65
N TYR A 242 4.71 14.21 12.88
CA TYR A 242 4.28 14.76 14.16
C TYR A 242 2.88 14.30 14.50
N PRO A 243 2.52 14.19 15.80
CA PRO A 243 1.13 14.19 16.20
C PRO A 243 0.40 15.44 15.65
N PRO A 244 -0.94 15.43 15.55
CA PRO A 244 -1.72 16.50 14.92
C PRO A 244 -1.87 17.73 15.85
N TYR A 245 -0.75 18.30 16.29
CA TYR A 245 -0.67 19.45 17.19
C TYR A 245 -1.46 20.66 16.69
N ASP A 246 -1.38 20.95 15.39
CA ASP A 246 -2.10 22.07 14.77
C ASP A 246 -3.61 21.96 14.92
N GLN A 247 -4.14 20.73 15.05
CA GLN A 247 -5.55 20.48 15.30
C GLN A 247 -5.88 20.48 16.79
N TRP A 248 -5.07 19.78 17.61
CA TRP A 248 -5.29 19.66 19.05
C TRP A 248 -5.16 20.99 19.80
N PHE A 249 -4.23 21.85 19.37
CA PHE A 249 -3.93 23.15 20.00
C PHE A 249 -4.39 24.34 19.14
N ALA A 250 -5.33 24.10 18.21
CA ALA A 250 -5.92 25.14 17.38
C ALA A 250 -6.62 26.22 18.23
N ASN A 251 -6.76 27.43 17.68
CA ASN A 251 -7.52 28.54 18.28
C ASN A 251 -7.07 28.91 19.71
N GLY A 252 -5.80 28.68 20.04
CA GLY A 252 -5.25 28.96 21.37
C GLY A 252 -5.61 27.92 22.43
N ASN A 253 -6.14 26.75 22.04
CA ASN A 253 -6.31 25.64 22.97
C ASN A 253 -4.94 25.19 23.51
N ARG A 254 -4.84 25.05 24.83
CA ARG A 254 -3.63 24.61 25.53
C ARG A 254 -3.87 23.36 26.38
N GLN A 255 -4.97 22.67 26.14
CA GLN A 255 -5.36 21.47 26.87
C GLN A 255 -5.24 20.24 25.99
N LEU A 256 -4.46 19.25 26.44
CA LEU A 256 -4.43 17.92 25.87
C LEU A 256 -5.43 17.03 26.60
N ASN A 257 -6.51 16.63 25.92
CA ASN A 257 -7.51 15.74 26.47
C ASN A 257 -7.21 14.28 26.15
N VAL A 258 -7.00 13.49 27.20
CA VAL A 258 -6.69 12.06 27.12
C VAL A 258 -7.75 11.29 27.87
N VAL A 259 -8.31 10.26 27.25
CA VAL A 259 -9.13 9.26 27.94
C VAL A 259 -8.34 7.96 27.96
N CYS A 260 -8.11 7.39 29.14
CA CYS A 260 -7.41 6.13 29.30
C CYS A 260 -8.27 5.11 30.04
N HIS A 261 -8.67 4.06 29.34
CA HIS A 261 -9.32 2.90 29.93
C HIS A 261 -8.26 1.96 30.49
N THR A 262 -8.31 1.68 31.79
CA THR A 262 -7.32 0.84 32.47
C THR A 262 -7.97 -0.46 32.95
N GLY A 263 -7.29 -1.60 32.79
CA GLY A 263 -7.71 -2.89 33.36
C GLY A 263 -8.15 -2.74 34.82
N SER A 264 -9.22 -3.43 35.23
CA SER A 264 -9.87 -3.18 36.53
C SER A 264 -8.94 -3.44 37.73
N GLU A 265 -8.02 -4.38 37.54
CA GLU A 265 -6.97 -4.82 38.45
C GLU A 265 -5.82 -3.80 38.57
N PHE A 266 -5.52 -3.05 37.50
CA PHE A 266 -4.44 -2.05 37.45
C PHE A 266 -4.95 -0.63 37.75
N TYR A 267 -6.26 -0.38 37.63
CA TYR A 267 -6.83 0.97 37.70
C TYR A 267 -6.41 1.74 38.96
N LYS A 268 -6.42 1.10 40.14
CA LYS A 268 -6.09 1.79 41.39
C LYS A 268 -4.61 2.15 41.46
N SER A 269 -3.72 1.20 41.16
CA SER A 269 -2.27 1.42 41.18
C SER A 269 -1.86 2.45 40.14
N GLU A 270 -2.41 2.36 38.93
CA GLU A 270 -2.13 3.32 37.86
C GLU A 270 -2.52 4.75 38.26
N VAL A 271 -3.71 4.96 38.85
CA VAL A 271 -4.13 6.28 39.38
C VAL A 271 -3.18 6.79 40.45
N GLU A 272 -2.77 5.93 41.39
CA GLU A 272 -1.82 6.28 42.46
C GLU A 272 -0.45 6.67 41.89
N THR A 273 0.02 5.97 40.85
CA THR A 273 1.26 6.30 40.13
C THR A 273 1.18 7.70 39.49
N TRP A 274 0.13 8.00 38.71
CA TRP A 274 -0.04 9.32 38.11
C TRP A 274 -0.07 10.46 39.15
N LEU A 275 -0.77 10.25 40.27
CA LEU A 275 -0.78 11.22 41.38
C LEU A 275 0.62 11.44 41.97
N SER A 276 1.42 10.37 42.09
CA SER A 276 2.81 10.46 42.59
C SER A 276 3.73 11.24 41.65
N GLU A 277 3.41 11.28 40.35
CA GLU A 277 4.13 12.04 39.32
C GLU A 277 3.70 13.51 39.21
N GLY A 278 2.87 13.98 40.15
CA GLY A 278 2.46 15.38 40.25
C GLY A 278 1.16 15.73 39.53
N TYR A 279 0.41 14.74 39.03
CA TYR A 279 -0.97 14.98 38.63
C TYR A 279 -1.82 15.28 39.87
N ILE A 280 -2.82 16.15 39.69
CA ILE A 280 -3.81 16.48 40.72
C ILE A 280 -5.18 15.94 40.34
N LYS A 281 -5.89 15.37 41.31
CA LYS A 281 -7.28 14.92 41.12
C LYS A 281 -8.22 16.12 40.99
N LYS A 282 -9.03 16.15 39.93
CA LYS A 282 -10.04 17.20 39.67
C LYS A 282 -11.47 16.74 39.88
N GLU A 283 -11.79 15.56 39.34
CA GLU A 283 -13.12 14.97 39.39
C GLU A 283 -13.00 13.49 39.73
N GLU A 284 -13.98 12.94 40.45
CA GLU A 284 -14.05 11.51 40.77
C GLU A 284 -15.50 11.06 40.80
N SER A 285 -15.76 9.96 40.11
CA SER A 285 -17.05 9.28 40.10
C SER A 285 -16.82 7.76 40.16
N PRO A 286 -17.84 6.94 40.45
CA PRO A 286 -17.67 5.50 40.50
C PRO A 286 -17.05 4.96 39.19
N GLY A 287 -15.83 4.41 39.28
CA GLY A 287 -15.11 3.84 38.14
C GLY A 287 -14.43 4.85 37.21
N GLN A 288 -14.34 6.13 37.57
CA GLN A 288 -13.65 7.14 36.77
C GLN A 288 -12.99 8.21 37.65
N VAL A 289 -11.82 8.68 37.24
CA VAL A 289 -11.14 9.83 37.85
C VAL A 289 -10.57 10.72 36.76
N VAL A 290 -10.67 12.04 36.94
CA VAL A 290 -10.00 13.02 36.08
C VAL A 290 -8.82 13.58 36.82
N LEU A 291 -7.64 13.44 36.20
CA LEU A 291 -6.37 13.94 36.67
C LEU A 291 -5.91 15.09 35.76
N GLU A 292 -5.27 16.10 36.34
CA GLU A 292 -4.66 17.18 35.57
C GLU A 292 -3.21 17.41 35.98
N LYS A 293 -2.37 17.73 35.00
CA LYS A 293 -1.01 18.22 35.22
C LYS A 293 -0.73 19.37 34.27
N LYS A 294 -0.06 20.40 34.77
CA LYS A 294 0.43 21.52 33.97
C LYS A 294 1.92 21.34 33.75
N GLU A 295 2.33 21.36 32.50
CA GLU A 295 3.73 21.22 32.10
C GLU A 295 4.12 22.38 31.19
N LYS A 296 5.40 22.74 31.23
CA LYS A 296 5.95 23.75 30.33
C LYS A 296 6.77 23.06 29.25
N ASN A 297 6.49 23.38 27.99
CA ASN A 297 7.33 22.95 26.89
C ASN A 297 8.69 23.68 26.92
N PRO A 298 9.66 23.30 26.07
CA PRO A 298 10.99 23.93 26.02
C PRO A 298 10.97 25.43 25.67
N GLU A 299 9.89 25.90 25.05
CA GLU A 299 9.67 27.32 24.71
C GLU A 299 9.02 28.11 25.86
N GLY A 300 8.68 27.45 26.96
CA GLY A 300 8.04 28.04 28.15
C GLY A 300 6.51 28.16 28.05
N GLU A 301 5.88 27.64 27.00
CA GLU A 301 4.42 27.54 26.88
C GLU A 301 3.88 26.49 27.86
N GLU A 302 2.88 26.87 28.66
CA GLU A 302 2.22 25.96 29.58
C GLU A 302 1.09 25.19 28.87
N ILE A 303 1.18 23.87 28.87
CA ILE A 303 0.18 22.93 28.38
C ILE A 303 -0.44 22.19 29.57
N THR A 304 -1.77 22.07 29.58
CA THR A 304 -2.50 21.29 30.59
C THR A 304 -2.83 19.91 30.02
N ILE A 305 -2.30 18.85 30.62
CA ILE A 305 -2.71 17.48 30.33
C ILE A 305 -3.92 17.16 31.21
N ARG A 306 -5.08 16.88 30.60
CA ARG A 306 -6.29 16.40 31.28
C ARG A 306 -6.49 14.93 30.96
N LEU A 307 -6.22 14.07 31.93
CA LEU A 307 -6.28 12.61 31.84
C LEU A 307 -7.53 12.08 32.54
N LYS A 308 -8.56 11.70 31.77
CA LYS A 308 -9.74 10.97 32.24
C LYS A 308 -9.40 9.48 32.27
N MET A 309 -9.18 8.94 33.46
CA MET A 309 -8.97 7.50 33.65
C MET A 309 -10.31 6.80 33.91
N VAL A 310 -10.56 5.72 33.19
CA VAL A 310 -11.80 4.93 33.26
C VAL A 310 -11.47 3.49 33.64
N LYS A 311 -12.21 2.92 34.58
CA LYS A 311 -12.00 1.56 35.07
C LYS A 311 -12.62 0.53 34.12
N GLY A 312 -11.77 -0.35 33.59
CA GLY A 312 -12.10 -1.49 32.76
C GLY A 312 -12.04 -1.19 31.25
N ALA A 313 -12.03 -2.27 30.46
CA ALA A 313 -11.96 -2.20 29.00
C ALA A 313 -13.30 -1.85 28.33
N ARG A 314 -14.41 -1.86 29.06
CA ARG A 314 -15.73 -1.64 28.44
C ARG A 314 -15.85 -0.18 28.00
N GLY A 315 -16.25 0.03 26.75
CA GLY A 315 -16.45 1.37 26.21
C GLY A 315 -15.14 2.10 25.88
N THR A 316 -14.03 1.38 25.71
CA THR A 316 -12.71 1.97 25.38
C THR A 316 -12.77 3.00 24.24
N PHE A 317 -13.66 2.78 23.27
CA PHE A 317 -13.78 3.63 22.08
C PHE A 317 -14.98 4.58 22.13
N ASP A 318 -15.71 4.66 23.26
CA ASP A 318 -16.91 5.50 23.36
C ASP A 318 -16.57 6.98 23.13
N ASP A 319 -15.41 7.46 23.61
CA ASP A 319 -14.95 8.85 23.40
C ASP A 319 -14.30 9.10 22.01
N MET A 320 -14.45 8.17 21.05
CA MET A 320 -14.01 8.40 19.67
C MET A 320 -14.91 9.40 18.93
N ASP A 321 -16.16 9.61 19.33
CA ASP A 321 -17.06 10.62 18.76
C ASP A 321 -17.01 11.98 19.48
N ASP A 322 -16.30 12.08 20.61
CA ASP A 322 -16.13 13.35 21.33
C ASP A 322 -15.12 14.26 20.63
N GLU A 323 -15.59 15.39 20.10
CA GLU A 323 -14.76 16.36 19.38
C GLU A 323 -13.62 16.96 20.23
N ASN A 324 -13.71 16.88 21.56
CA ASN A 324 -12.70 17.43 22.45
C ASN A 324 -11.61 16.43 22.83
N THR A 325 -11.83 15.14 22.60
CA THR A 325 -10.87 14.08 22.97
C THR A 325 -9.80 13.93 21.90
N HIS A 326 -8.53 14.10 22.30
CA HIS A 326 -7.37 14.01 21.41
C HIS A 326 -6.75 12.62 21.38
N ILE A 327 -6.64 11.99 22.55
CA ILE A 327 -6.03 10.67 22.72
C ILE A 327 -7.04 9.73 23.39
N VAL A 328 -7.28 8.57 22.76
CA VAL A 328 -8.05 7.46 23.33
C VAL A 328 -7.10 6.30 23.59
N ALA A 329 -6.93 5.96 24.86
CA ALA A 329 -5.97 4.98 25.34
C ALA A 329 -6.65 3.80 26.03
N TYR A 330 -6.05 2.63 25.88
CA TYR A 330 -6.33 1.43 26.66
C TYR A 330 -5.03 0.88 27.22
N SER A 331 -5.01 0.56 28.52
CA SER A 331 -3.92 -0.15 29.18
C SER A 331 -4.50 -1.34 29.96
N GLY A 332 -4.18 -2.57 29.57
CA GLY A 332 -4.63 -3.76 30.30
C GLY A 332 -4.54 -5.06 29.53
N HIS A 333 -5.19 -6.10 30.03
CA HIS A 333 -5.16 -7.41 29.40
C HIS A 333 -5.83 -7.43 28.02
N SER A 334 -5.18 -8.06 27.04
CA SER A 334 -5.80 -8.26 25.72
C SER A 334 -6.95 -9.25 25.72
N GLY A 335 -7.05 -10.07 26.77
CA GLY A 335 -8.03 -11.15 26.87
C GLY A 335 -7.85 -12.14 25.73
N TRP A 336 -6.59 -12.53 25.43
CA TRP A 336 -6.24 -13.35 24.27
C TRP A 336 -6.66 -12.68 22.94
N GLY A 337 -6.44 -11.37 22.85
CA GLY A 337 -6.80 -10.56 21.68
C GLY A 337 -8.29 -10.31 21.49
N LYS A 338 -9.17 -10.65 22.45
CA LYS A 338 -10.63 -10.52 22.31
C LYS A 338 -11.19 -9.20 22.79
N ASN A 339 -10.54 -8.54 23.76
CA ASN A 339 -11.12 -7.36 24.41
C ASN A 339 -11.32 -6.22 23.40
N MET A 340 -10.26 -5.76 22.76
CA MET A 340 -10.37 -4.62 21.82
C MET A 340 -11.26 -4.91 20.61
N PRO A 341 -11.19 -6.07 19.93
CA PRO A 341 -12.15 -6.37 18.86
C PRO A 341 -13.61 -6.40 19.31
N ARG A 342 -13.89 -6.83 20.55
CA ARG A 342 -15.26 -6.79 21.09
C ARG A 342 -15.73 -5.36 21.28
N GLU A 343 -14.88 -4.48 21.80
CA GLU A 343 -15.23 -3.07 22.00
C GLU A 343 -15.37 -2.33 20.66
N LEU A 344 -14.51 -2.63 19.67
CA LEU A 344 -14.60 -2.04 18.32
C LEU A 344 -15.94 -2.30 17.63
N LYS A 345 -16.58 -3.45 17.89
CA LYS A 345 -17.83 -3.86 17.23
C LYS A 345 -18.97 -2.86 17.44
N ASN A 346 -19.02 -2.22 18.60
CA ASN A 346 -20.07 -1.25 18.97
C ASN A 346 -19.54 0.18 19.02
N ALA A 347 -18.30 0.41 18.59
CA ALA A 347 -17.65 1.69 18.73
C ALA A 347 -18.25 2.72 17.76
N PRO A 348 -18.42 3.98 18.18
CA PRO A 348 -18.94 5.03 17.32
C PRO A 348 -17.94 5.37 16.21
N ASP A 349 -18.39 6.09 15.18
CA ASP A 349 -17.47 6.66 14.20
C ASP A 349 -16.67 7.81 14.83
N ALA A 350 -15.44 8.01 14.35
CA ALA A 350 -14.61 9.08 14.88
C ALA A 350 -15.14 10.45 14.45
N ASN A 351 -15.18 11.40 15.38
CA ASN A 351 -15.54 12.80 15.10
C ASN A 351 -14.50 13.78 15.70
N GLY A 352 -14.49 15.00 15.17
CA GLY A 352 -13.56 16.05 15.59
C GLY A 352 -12.15 15.91 14.97
N PRO A 353 -11.10 16.41 15.66
CA PRO A 353 -9.74 16.39 15.15
C PRO A 353 -9.22 14.95 15.00
N LYS A 354 -8.16 14.79 14.20
CA LYS A 354 -7.47 13.51 14.07
C LYS A 354 -7.06 13.00 15.45
N LYS A 355 -7.49 11.80 15.80
CA LYS A 355 -7.24 11.19 17.11
C LYS A 355 -6.00 10.30 17.08
N LEU A 356 -5.33 10.21 18.21
CA LEU A 356 -4.33 9.19 18.48
C LEU A 356 -4.95 8.10 19.35
N MET A 357 -4.80 6.86 18.90
CA MET A 357 -5.17 5.69 19.68
C MET A 357 -3.92 5.08 20.31
N VAL A 358 -3.99 4.77 21.59
CA VAL A 358 -2.92 4.06 22.32
C VAL A 358 -3.50 2.76 22.84
N ILE A 359 -3.03 1.62 22.37
CA ILE A 359 -3.51 0.33 22.83
C ILE A 359 -2.35 -0.48 23.41
N ASN A 360 -2.20 -0.33 24.71
CA ASN A 360 -1.22 -0.99 25.55
C ASN A 360 -1.84 -2.28 26.11
N GLN A 361 -1.46 -3.40 25.53
CA GLN A 361 -1.93 -4.72 25.92
C GLN A 361 -0.99 -5.78 25.39
N CYS A 362 -1.10 -7.01 25.86
CA CYS A 362 -0.31 -8.07 25.26
C CYS A 362 -0.70 -8.36 23.79
N CYS A 363 0.28 -8.43 22.90
CA CYS A 363 0.15 -8.72 21.46
C CYS A 363 -0.70 -7.70 20.68
N GLY A 364 -0.54 -6.40 20.98
CA GLY A 364 -1.30 -5.32 20.36
C GLY A 364 -1.21 -5.25 18.82
N GLN A 365 -0.10 -5.69 18.24
CA GLN A 365 0.11 -5.73 16.79
C GLN A 365 -0.98 -6.53 16.05
N GLY A 366 -1.55 -7.55 16.71
CA GLY A 366 -2.55 -8.42 16.10
C GLY A 366 -3.93 -7.79 15.90
N ILE A 367 -4.14 -6.58 16.44
CA ILE A 367 -5.40 -5.83 16.26
C ILE A 367 -5.23 -4.57 15.39
N ILE A 368 -4.02 -4.30 14.86
CA ILE A 368 -3.75 -3.09 14.07
C ILE A 368 -4.73 -2.94 12.91
N ASN A 369 -4.96 -4.02 12.15
CA ASN A 369 -5.85 -3.97 10.99
C ASN A 369 -7.29 -3.67 11.43
N LYS A 370 -7.85 -4.41 12.39
CA LYS A 370 -9.22 -4.17 12.91
C LYS A 370 -9.44 -2.74 13.40
N VAL A 371 -8.44 -2.17 14.08
CA VAL A 371 -8.49 -0.77 14.52
C VAL A 371 -8.49 0.18 13.33
N ARG A 372 -7.63 -0.05 12.33
CA ARG A 372 -7.49 0.82 11.17
C ARG A 372 -8.65 0.67 10.18
N ASP A 373 -9.30 -0.48 10.12
CA ASP A 373 -10.52 -0.68 9.33
C ASP A 373 -11.67 0.19 9.88
N LYS A 374 -11.79 0.27 11.22
CA LYS A 374 -12.78 1.12 11.89
C LYS A 374 -12.38 2.59 11.93
N TYR A 375 -11.10 2.88 12.19
CA TYR A 375 -10.55 4.23 12.37
C TYR A 375 -9.35 4.48 11.45
N PRO A 376 -9.57 4.53 10.13
CA PRO A 376 -8.47 4.59 9.16
C PRO A 376 -7.63 5.87 9.25
N ASN A 377 -8.25 6.97 9.68
CA ASN A 377 -7.59 8.26 9.80
C ASN A 377 -6.94 8.47 11.18
N SER A 378 -7.19 7.62 12.18
CA SER A 378 -6.58 7.75 13.50
C SER A 378 -5.16 7.21 13.53
N GLU A 379 -4.26 7.88 14.22
CA GLU A 379 -2.94 7.34 14.51
C GLU A 379 -3.01 6.23 15.55
N LEU A 380 -2.04 5.32 15.55
CA LEU A 380 -2.03 4.18 16.46
C LEU A 380 -0.64 3.97 17.03
N MET A 381 -0.57 3.91 18.36
CA MET A 381 0.52 3.34 19.12
C MET A 381 0.03 2.04 19.77
N THR A 382 0.80 0.97 19.66
CA THR A 382 0.46 -0.32 20.28
C THR A 382 1.71 -1.15 20.51
N THR A 383 1.57 -2.38 21.00
CA THR A 383 2.69 -3.25 21.39
C THR A 383 2.93 -4.34 20.33
N ARG A 384 4.18 -4.78 20.17
CA ARG A 384 4.57 -5.94 19.36
C ARG A 384 4.27 -7.23 20.13
N TYR A 385 4.55 -7.24 21.43
CA TYR A 385 4.52 -8.42 22.29
C TYR A 385 3.69 -8.17 23.56
N SER A 386 3.83 -9.03 24.55
CA SER A 386 3.33 -8.78 25.90
C SER A 386 3.94 -7.50 26.46
N SER A 387 3.10 -6.66 27.06
CA SER A 387 3.51 -5.49 27.84
C SER A 387 3.01 -5.62 29.28
N TYR A 388 3.62 -4.86 30.18
CA TYR A 388 3.32 -4.86 31.61
C TYR A 388 2.98 -3.45 32.10
N GLU A 389 2.26 -3.35 33.21
CA GLU A 389 1.74 -2.08 33.75
C GLU A 389 2.80 -0.96 33.82
N SER A 390 3.97 -1.22 34.40
CA SER A 390 5.04 -0.22 34.49
C SER A 390 5.63 0.17 33.13
N GLU A 391 5.67 -0.78 32.19
CA GLU A 391 6.09 -0.55 30.80
C GLU A 391 5.09 0.36 30.08
N ASP A 392 3.81 0.04 30.22
CA ASP A 392 2.68 0.71 29.56
C ASP A 392 2.52 2.14 30.10
N HIS A 393 2.65 2.29 31.42
CA HIS A 393 2.68 3.58 32.10
C HIS A 393 3.84 4.44 31.59
N PHE A 394 5.07 3.89 31.60
CA PHE A 394 6.24 4.59 31.09
C PHE A 394 6.02 5.06 29.65
N ALA A 395 5.60 4.17 28.76
CA ALA A 395 5.42 4.51 27.35
C ALA A 395 4.32 5.57 27.13
N LEU A 396 3.20 5.50 27.86
CA LEU A 396 2.15 6.51 27.81
C LEU A 396 2.67 7.85 28.36
N ASN A 397 3.36 7.87 29.49
CA ASN A 397 3.92 9.08 30.07
C ASN A 397 4.95 9.74 29.14
N THR A 398 5.87 8.95 28.55
CA THR A 398 6.83 9.43 27.55
C THR A 398 6.14 10.03 26.33
N LEU A 399 5.06 9.41 25.85
CA LEU A 399 4.23 9.96 24.79
C LEU A 399 3.62 11.32 25.19
N LEU A 400 3.02 11.42 26.37
CA LEU A 400 2.39 12.67 26.83
C LEU A 400 3.41 13.80 26.98
N ASN A 401 4.59 13.51 27.54
CA ASN A 401 5.68 14.48 27.64
C ASN A 401 6.19 14.91 26.25
N GLY A 402 6.32 13.96 25.32
CA GLY A 402 6.66 14.27 23.93
C GLY A 402 5.63 15.17 23.25
N VAL A 403 4.35 14.99 23.53
CA VAL A 403 3.27 15.85 23.03
C VAL A 403 3.35 17.26 23.63
N VAL A 404 3.62 17.39 24.93
CA VAL A 404 3.85 18.70 25.57
C VAL A 404 5.04 19.41 24.92
N ASP A 405 6.13 18.69 24.69
CA ASP A 405 7.34 19.21 24.06
C ASP A 405 7.20 19.45 22.56
N LYS A 406 6.03 19.14 21.98
CA LYS A 406 5.75 19.18 20.53
C LYS A 406 6.78 18.37 19.71
N SER A 407 7.26 17.26 20.28
CA SER A 407 8.25 16.38 19.66
C SER A 407 7.70 15.67 18.41
N CYS A 408 8.58 15.33 17.48
CA CYS A 408 8.23 14.46 16.35
C CYS A 408 8.03 13.01 16.82
N TRP A 409 7.36 12.20 16.00
CA TRP A 409 7.13 10.80 16.27
C TRP A 409 8.42 9.99 16.42
N GLU A 410 9.49 10.36 15.69
CA GLU A 410 10.80 9.70 15.81
C GLU A 410 11.41 9.92 17.19
N SER A 411 11.35 11.14 17.72
CA SER A 411 11.85 11.45 19.06
C SER A 411 11.00 10.76 20.14
N ILE A 412 9.67 10.78 20.01
CA ILE A 412 8.77 10.04 20.91
C ILE A 412 9.12 8.55 20.90
N HIS A 413 9.26 7.95 19.71
CA HIS A 413 9.60 6.53 19.58
C HIS A 413 10.97 6.22 20.17
N TYR A 414 11.98 7.04 19.90
CA TYR A 414 13.32 6.88 20.44
C TYR A 414 13.31 6.92 21.97
N ASN A 415 12.57 7.85 22.57
CA ASN A 415 12.49 7.96 24.03
C ASN A 415 11.76 6.76 24.65
N ILE A 416 10.70 6.26 24.00
CA ILE A 416 10.02 5.03 24.41
C ILE A 416 10.95 3.81 24.28
N ALA A 417 11.79 3.74 23.25
CA ALA A 417 12.70 2.63 22.98
C ALA A 417 14.03 2.71 23.76
N GLY A 418 14.43 3.91 24.19
CA GLY A 418 15.80 4.25 24.58
C GLY A 418 16.16 3.97 26.04
N GLU A 419 15.18 3.67 26.89
CA GLU A 419 15.42 3.29 28.28
C GLU A 419 15.51 1.76 28.40
N PRO A 420 16.74 1.19 28.51
CA PRO A 420 16.93 -0.25 28.46
C PRO A 420 16.12 -0.97 29.53
N TRP A 421 15.96 -0.38 30.71
CA TRP A 421 15.27 -1.01 31.84
C TRP A 421 13.74 -1.04 31.71
N HIS A 422 13.17 -0.19 30.85
CA HIS A 422 11.73 -0.04 30.68
C HIS A 422 11.23 -0.56 29.33
N ASN A 423 12.11 -0.82 28.36
CA ASN A 423 11.70 -1.32 27.05
C ASN A 423 12.80 -2.15 26.35
N GLU A 424 13.30 -3.19 27.03
CA GLU A 424 14.41 -4.05 26.55
C GLU A 424 14.22 -4.63 25.14
N ARG A 425 12.98 -4.64 24.62
CA ARG A 425 12.61 -5.33 23.37
C ARG A 425 12.16 -4.40 22.25
N ASN A 426 12.20 -3.08 22.45
CA ASN A 426 11.52 -2.13 21.57
C ASN A 426 10.07 -2.59 21.30
N ASN A 427 9.29 -2.76 22.36
CA ASN A 427 7.99 -3.40 22.32
C ASN A 427 6.92 -2.52 21.68
N TYR A 428 7.11 -1.21 21.56
CA TYR A 428 6.08 -0.30 21.07
C TYR A 428 6.23 0.00 19.59
N ILE A 429 5.13 -0.17 18.86
CA ILE A 429 4.92 0.32 17.50
C ILE A 429 4.28 1.70 17.65
N THR A 430 4.94 2.73 17.11
CA THR A 430 4.43 4.11 17.07
C THR A 430 4.13 4.52 15.63
N PRO A 431 3.52 5.69 15.38
CA PRO A 431 3.37 6.18 14.02
C PRO A 431 4.69 6.33 13.24
N ALA A 432 5.83 6.58 13.91
CA ALA A 432 7.16 6.62 13.28
C ALA A 432 7.65 5.26 12.78
N ASP A 433 7.10 4.15 13.29
CA ASP A 433 7.50 2.80 12.88
C ASP A 433 6.74 2.36 11.61
N GLU A 434 6.89 3.16 10.55
CA GLU A 434 6.20 2.99 9.28
C GLU A 434 6.52 1.65 8.61
N PHE A 435 7.78 1.23 8.67
CA PHE A 435 8.20 -0.05 8.08
C PHE A 435 7.55 -1.24 8.78
N THR A 436 7.48 -1.29 10.11
CA THR A 436 6.74 -2.37 10.79
C THR A 436 5.25 -2.26 10.52
N ARG A 437 4.68 -1.05 10.49
CA ARG A 437 3.26 -0.85 10.16
C ARG A 437 2.93 -1.41 8.78
N ILE A 438 3.75 -1.17 7.76
CA ILE A 438 3.46 -1.59 6.38
C ILE A 438 3.81 -3.06 6.14
N LYS A 439 4.79 -3.63 6.86
CA LYS A 439 5.07 -5.07 6.84
C LYS A 439 3.97 -5.92 7.48
N THR A 440 3.18 -5.35 8.39
CA THR A 440 2.16 -6.09 9.17
C THR A 440 0.74 -5.84 8.69
N ARG A 441 0.54 -4.87 7.80
CA ARG A 441 -0.77 -4.53 7.24
C ARG A 441 -1.03 -5.29 5.95
N ASP A 442 -2.30 -5.64 5.80
CA ASP A 442 -2.92 -6.27 4.63
C ASP A 442 -4.27 -5.56 4.52
N ARG A 443 -4.23 -4.34 3.96
CA ARG A 443 -5.34 -3.37 4.03
C ARG A 443 -6.46 -3.70 3.07
N ASP A 444 -6.19 -4.42 2.00
CA ASP A 444 -7.17 -4.90 1.03
C ASP A 444 -7.66 -6.32 1.36
N HIS A 445 -7.05 -6.96 2.36
CA HIS A 445 -7.41 -8.27 2.88
C HIS A 445 -7.29 -9.35 1.81
N ASP A 446 -6.30 -9.24 0.93
CA ASP A 446 -5.96 -10.20 -0.11
C ASP A 446 -5.03 -11.32 0.40
N GLY A 447 -4.52 -11.20 1.64
CA GLY A 447 -3.61 -12.16 2.27
C GLY A 447 -2.13 -11.79 2.07
N LYS A 448 -1.85 -10.61 1.54
CA LYS A 448 -0.51 -10.08 1.26
C LYS A 448 -0.25 -8.84 2.08
N ALA A 449 0.95 -8.77 2.64
CA ALA A 449 1.36 -7.56 3.31
C ALA A 449 1.52 -6.44 2.28
N ASP A 450 1.04 -5.25 2.62
CA ASP A 450 1.06 -4.07 1.75
C ASP A 450 2.47 -3.74 1.23
N ILE A 451 3.53 -4.09 1.98
CA ILE A 451 4.93 -3.89 1.51
C ILE A 451 5.28 -4.72 0.27
N LEU A 452 4.67 -5.89 0.14
CA LEU A 452 4.88 -6.80 -0.99
C LEU A 452 3.84 -6.57 -2.07
N ASP A 453 2.70 -6.02 -1.69
CA ASP A 453 1.64 -5.71 -2.62
C ASP A 453 1.98 -4.47 -3.45
N ARG A 454 1.60 -4.47 -4.73
CA ARG A 454 1.74 -3.31 -5.64
C ARG A 454 0.38 -2.92 -6.20
N LEU A 455 -0.66 -3.70 -5.93
CA LEU A 455 -2.01 -3.55 -6.44
C LEU A 455 -2.98 -3.81 -5.30
N TYR A 456 -3.57 -2.73 -4.78
CA TYR A 456 -4.60 -2.85 -3.78
C TYR A 456 -5.86 -3.49 -4.38
N ASP A 457 -6.20 -4.70 -3.95
CA ASP A 457 -7.22 -5.56 -4.55
C ASP A 457 -8.51 -5.62 -3.75
N PHE A 458 -9.55 -4.99 -4.28
CA PHE A 458 -10.90 -5.06 -3.74
C PHE A 458 -11.69 -6.30 -4.18
N ASN A 459 -11.11 -7.20 -4.98
CA ASN A 459 -11.72 -8.43 -5.49
C ASN A 459 -13.04 -8.19 -6.24
N THR A 460 -13.14 -7.12 -7.03
CA THR A 460 -14.42 -6.67 -7.63
C THR A 460 -14.69 -7.09 -9.06
N PHE A 461 -13.66 -7.49 -9.80
CA PHE A 461 -13.81 -7.98 -11.16
C PHE A 461 -13.70 -9.50 -11.14
N ASP A 462 -14.64 -10.17 -11.81
CA ASP A 462 -14.68 -11.64 -11.86
C ASP A 462 -13.40 -12.15 -12.53
N VAL A 463 -12.48 -12.67 -11.71
CA VAL A 463 -11.36 -13.46 -12.21
C VAL A 463 -11.50 -14.89 -11.71
N GLN A 464 -11.16 -15.83 -12.57
CA GLN A 464 -11.33 -17.26 -12.33
C GLN A 464 -10.59 -17.67 -11.06
N LYS A 465 -11.29 -18.35 -10.15
CA LYS A 465 -10.75 -18.80 -8.86
C LYS A 465 -10.02 -20.13 -9.05
N ASP A 466 -8.76 -20.20 -8.64
CA ASP A 466 -8.02 -21.46 -8.47
C ASP A 466 -7.65 -21.68 -7.00
N THR A 467 -8.34 -22.59 -6.33
CA THR A 467 -8.19 -22.88 -4.89
C THR A 467 -7.08 -23.89 -4.56
N ASP A 468 -6.40 -24.44 -5.56
CA ASP A 468 -5.59 -25.66 -5.37
C ASP A 468 -4.23 -25.40 -4.70
N GLU A 469 -3.76 -24.14 -4.63
CA GLU A 469 -2.45 -23.75 -4.06
C GLU A 469 -2.53 -23.03 -2.69
N ALA A 470 -3.76 -22.81 -2.19
CA ALA A 470 -4.14 -21.94 -1.06
C ALA A 470 -3.43 -22.17 0.29
N PHE A 471 -2.85 -23.35 0.53
CA PHE A 471 -2.29 -23.74 1.83
C PHE A 471 -0.82 -24.21 1.76
N GLN A 472 -0.14 -23.99 0.63
CA GLN A 472 1.27 -24.29 0.48
C GLN A 472 2.12 -23.08 0.92
N PRO A 473 3.11 -23.22 1.82
CA PRO A 473 4.01 -22.12 2.18
C PRO A 473 4.85 -21.66 0.98
N GLN A 474 4.86 -20.35 0.70
CA GLN A 474 5.46 -19.77 -0.51
C GLN A 474 6.69 -18.88 -0.19
N PRO A 475 7.82 -19.00 -0.91
CA PRO A 475 8.98 -18.12 -0.75
C PRO A 475 8.70 -16.70 -1.28
N ALA A 476 9.42 -15.69 -0.75
CA ALA A 476 9.25 -14.26 -1.08
C ALA A 476 9.40 -13.88 -2.57
N SER A 477 9.86 -14.81 -3.41
CA SER A 477 10.10 -14.64 -4.85
C SER A 477 8.97 -15.15 -5.77
N ARG A 478 7.86 -15.66 -5.22
CA ARG A 478 6.63 -15.99 -5.99
C ARG A 478 5.37 -15.76 -5.16
N ARG A 479 4.27 -15.31 -5.79
CA ARG A 479 2.92 -15.51 -5.25
C ARG A 479 1.89 -15.76 -6.37
N ASN A 480 0.95 -16.66 -6.07
CA ASN A 480 -0.21 -17.05 -6.88
C ASN A 480 -1.49 -17.02 -6.01
N GLU A 481 -2.61 -17.30 -6.67
CA GLU A 481 -4.00 -16.98 -6.37
C GLU A 481 -4.65 -17.79 -5.21
N VAL A 482 -5.66 -17.17 -4.57
CA VAL A 482 -6.79 -17.69 -3.76
C VAL A 482 -6.59 -18.16 -2.30
N LEU A 483 -7.04 -17.29 -1.38
CA LEU A 483 -8.00 -17.52 -0.29
C LEU A 483 -8.66 -16.16 0.02
N SER A 484 -9.80 -16.11 0.72
CA SER A 484 -10.24 -14.85 1.34
C SER A 484 -9.16 -14.44 2.34
N GLY A 485 -8.35 -13.45 1.99
CA GLY A 485 -7.20 -13.02 2.78
C GLY A 485 -7.60 -12.63 4.19
N GLU A 486 -8.80 -12.07 4.38
CA GLU A 486 -9.40 -11.83 5.69
C GLU A 486 -9.40 -13.09 6.60
N ARG A 487 -9.74 -14.27 6.07
CA ARG A 487 -9.79 -15.52 6.85
C ARG A 487 -8.40 -16.04 7.17
N VAL A 488 -7.46 -15.97 6.22
CA VAL A 488 -6.06 -16.40 6.43
C VAL A 488 -5.37 -15.46 7.41
N HIS A 489 -5.53 -14.16 7.21
CA HIS A 489 -5.05 -13.12 8.10
C HIS A 489 -5.63 -13.28 9.51
N THR A 490 -6.94 -13.46 9.64
CA THR A 490 -7.57 -13.69 10.96
C THR A 490 -7.04 -14.96 11.61
N SER A 491 -6.85 -16.03 10.85
CA SER A 491 -6.31 -17.31 11.36
C SER A 491 -4.86 -17.16 11.82
N SER A 492 -4.02 -16.46 11.05
CA SER A 492 -2.63 -16.19 11.44
C SER A 492 -2.57 -15.31 12.69
N GLN A 493 -3.42 -14.28 12.80
CA GLN A 493 -3.53 -13.49 14.03
C GLN A 493 -3.93 -14.34 15.23
N ILE A 494 -4.91 -15.24 15.07
CA ILE A 494 -5.34 -16.15 16.15
C ILE A 494 -4.20 -17.09 16.56
N VAL A 495 -3.49 -17.68 15.60
CA VAL A 495 -2.35 -18.56 15.86
C VAL A 495 -1.24 -17.80 16.57
N ASN A 496 -0.86 -16.62 16.09
CA ASN A 496 0.20 -15.80 16.69
C ASN A 496 -0.15 -15.31 18.09
N THR A 497 -1.41 -14.92 18.29
CA THR A 497 -1.95 -14.57 19.60
C THR A 497 -1.83 -15.80 20.51
N THR A 498 -2.36 -16.95 20.10
CA THR A 498 -2.39 -18.17 20.93
C THR A 498 -0.99 -18.69 21.27
N LEU A 499 -0.06 -18.66 20.31
CA LEU A 499 1.34 -19.05 20.51
C LEU A 499 2.10 -18.05 21.37
N GLY A 500 1.85 -16.76 21.23
CA GLY A 500 2.46 -15.71 22.06
C GLY A 500 2.05 -15.76 23.53
N PHE A 501 0.90 -16.37 23.85
CA PHE A 501 0.38 -16.49 25.23
C PHE A 501 0.64 -17.85 25.89
N SER A 502 1.24 -18.82 25.19
CA SER A 502 1.41 -20.18 25.71
C SER A 502 2.87 -20.53 25.92
N GLU A 503 3.32 -20.59 27.17
CA GLU A 503 4.63 -21.14 27.53
C GLU A 503 4.79 -22.59 27.05
N TYR A 504 3.70 -23.37 27.06
CA TYR A 504 3.67 -24.74 26.56
C TYR A 504 3.95 -24.80 25.05
N LEU A 505 3.44 -23.83 24.28
CA LEU A 505 3.65 -23.75 22.83
C LEU A 505 4.82 -22.81 22.45
N ASP A 506 5.64 -22.37 23.39
CA ASP A 506 6.75 -21.45 23.12
C ASP A 506 7.76 -22.07 22.14
N HIS A 507 7.96 -23.39 22.18
CA HIS A 507 8.75 -24.12 21.19
C HIS A 507 8.17 -23.99 19.77
N MET A 508 6.85 -24.06 19.63
CA MET A 508 6.17 -23.82 18.35
C MET A 508 6.28 -22.36 17.96
N SER A 509 6.12 -21.40 18.88
CA SER A 509 6.30 -19.95 18.62
C SER A 509 7.70 -19.62 18.08
N ARG A 510 8.74 -20.29 18.59
CA ARG A 510 10.13 -20.13 18.12
C ARG A 510 10.37 -20.69 16.71
N GLU A 511 9.62 -21.72 16.34
CA GLU A 511 9.63 -22.34 15.02
C GLU A 511 8.53 -21.78 14.11
N ASN A 512 7.67 -20.92 14.64
CA ASN A 512 6.48 -20.43 13.99
C ASN A 512 6.88 -19.38 12.96
N ALA A 513 6.76 -19.73 11.69
CA ALA A 513 6.99 -18.82 10.59
C ALA A 513 5.84 -17.81 10.39
N PHE A 514 4.74 -17.95 11.14
CA PHE A 514 3.66 -16.98 11.18
C PHE A 514 4.04 -15.88 12.20
N ILE A 515 4.32 -14.69 11.69
CA ILE A 515 4.27 -13.44 12.46
C ILE A 515 2.93 -12.76 12.11
N GLY A 516 2.48 -11.80 12.92
CA GLY A 516 1.19 -11.11 12.72
C GLY A 516 0.98 -10.49 11.32
N GLY A 517 1.99 -10.50 10.45
CA GLY A 517 1.95 -10.01 9.07
C GLY A 517 2.17 -11.05 7.96
N GLY A 518 2.20 -12.36 8.26
CA GLY A 518 2.55 -13.40 7.28
C GLY A 518 4.04 -13.82 7.30
N PHE A 519 4.48 -14.63 6.32
CA PHE A 519 5.83 -15.22 6.25
C PHE A 519 6.89 -14.20 5.82
N PHE A 520 7.95 -14.01 6.61
CA PHE A 520 9.12 -13.21 6.24
C PHE A 520 10.43 -13.80 6.76
N GLU A 521 11.47 -13.80 5.93
CA GLU A 521 12.85 -13.83 6.40
C GLU A 521 13.28 -12.39 6.74
N PRO A 522 13.64 -12.07 7.99
CA PRO A 522 14.05 -10.72 8.35
C PRO A 522 15.35 -10.34 7.63
N GLN A 523 15.41 -9.13 7.09
CA GLN A 523 16.65 -8.58 6.51
C GLN A 523 17.75 -8.58 7.57
N VAL A 524 18.92 -9.13 7.23
CA VAL A 524 20.09 -9.21 8.12
C VAL A 524 20.42 -7.82 8.67
N GLY A 525 20.39 -7.66 10.00
CA GLY A 525 20.66 -6.40 10.69
C GLY A 525 19.43 -5.60 11.13
N SER A 526 18.21 -6.01 10.74
CA SER A 526 16.96 -5.40 11.22
C SER A 526 16.68 -5.75 12.71
N PRO A 527 15.86 -4.95 13.42
CA PRO A 527 15.40 -5.32 14.77
C PRO A 527 14.78 -6.72 14.83
N ASP A 528 14.08 -7.13 13.78
CA ASP A 528 13.47 -8.46 13.64
C ASP A 528 14.51 -9.58 13.41
N SER A 529 15.67 -9.28 12.83
CA SER A 529 16.76 -10.25 12.71
C SER A 529 17.41 -10.57 14.06
N LYS A 530 17.28 -9.70 15.07
CA LYS A 530 17.83 -9.93 16.41
C LYS A 530 17.07 -10.97 17.22
N LYS A 531 15.80 -11.23 16.90
CA LYS A 531 15.04 -12.35 17.47
C LYS A 531 15.56 -13.71 17.01
N TRP A 532 16.07 -13.77 15.78
CA TRP A 532 16.79 -14.93 15.26
C TRP A 532 18.25 -14.94 15.71
N CYS A 533 18.85 -13.78 15.95
CA CYS A 533 20.25 -13.60 16.33
C CYS A 533 20.51 -13.37 17.84
N VAL A 534 19.70 -13.92 18.75
CA VAL A 534 20.09 -14.03 20.18
C VAL A 534 21.35 -14.92 20.36
N TRP A 535 21.89 -15.48 19.27
CA TRP A 535 22.97 -16.45 19.33
C TRP A 535 24.36 -16.02 18.87
N TRP A 536 24.62 -14.82 18.33
CA TRP A 536 26.02 -14.43 18.02
C TRP A 536 26.30 -12.93 18.21
N ASN A 537 27.32 -12.65 19.04
CA ASN A 537 27.91 -11.35 19.38
C ASN A 537 28.05 -10.37 18.20
N VAL A 538 27.86 -9.05 18.47
CA VAL A 538 28.86 -7.96 18.32
C VAL A 538 28.16 -6.57 18.37
N LYS A 539 28.78 -5.64 19.09
CA LYS A 539 28.47 -4.20 19.24
C LYS A 539 28.76 -3.39 17.96
N SER A 540 27.95 -2.37 17.63
CA SER A 540 28.42 -1.11 16.98
C SER A 540 27.34 -0.01 16.84
N PRO A 541 27.73 1.26 16.57
CA PRO A 541 27.19 2.45 17.25
C PRO A 541 26.31 3.39 16.40
N CYS A 542 25.68 4.33 17.12
CA CYS A 542 24.77 5.41 16.68
C CYS A 542 25.27 6.35 15.57
N LEU A 543 24.32 6.84 14.77
CA LEU A 543 24.39 8.07 13.99
C LEU A 543 23.48 9.13 14.63
N LYS A 544 24.03 10.33 14.83
CA LYS A 544 23.38 11.52 15.40
C LYS A 544 22.66 12.30 14.30
N CYS A 545 21.40 12.67 14.51
CA CYS A 545 20.75 13.78 13.80
C CYS A 545 21.00 15.10 14.54
N ARG A 546 21.19 16.17 13.75
CA ARG A 546 21.23 17.58 14.17
C ARG A 546 19.84 18.18 14.17
#